data_AF-A0A920K9M5-F1
#
_entry.id   AF-A0A920K9M5-F1
#
_cell.length_a   1.000
_cell.length_b   1.000
_cell.length_c   1.000
_cell.angle_alpha   90.00
_cell.angle_beta   90.00
_cell.angle_gamma   90.00
#
_symmetry.space_group_name_H-M   'P 1'
#
loop_
_entity.id
_entity.type
_entity.pdbx_description
1 polymer ?
#
loop_
_entity_poly.entity_id
_entity_poly.type
_entity_poly.pdbx_seq_one_letter_code
_entity_poly.pdbx_strand_id
1 'polypeptide(L)'
;MVNGAAALGILSGGTPGGTPNLSALNLFRQINKNEVKLRENYFNRKDVQQSIETFRTKVSKMEDIDELIKDRKSLQFLLSSFDLDSEINNAGKIKAILKSDVDDQNSFANRLNDKRFAELAKFVNLNKRGLTNLTTASSQQTLIDKFLQNTFEKDVSGQNPDIAKAFHFLRNINECVHDS
;
A
#
# COMPACT_ATOMS: atom_id res chain seq x y z
N MET A 1 -9.20 31.32 -16.91
CA MET A 1 -10.50 30.69 -16.64
C MET A 1 -10.25 29.53 -15.69
N VAL A 2 -10.53 29.73 -14.41
CA VAL A 2 -10.37 28.72 -13.35
C VAL A 2 -11.71 28.02 -13.22
N ASN A 3 -11.82 26.75 -13.65
CA ASN A 3 -12.97 25.93 -13.35
C ASN A 3 -12.73 25.19 -12.03
N GLY A 4 -13.08 25.86 -10.94
CA GLY A 4 -13.39 25.22 -9.68
C GLY A 4 -14.91 25.13 -9.54
N ALA A 5 -15.43 23.91 -9.40
CA ALA A 5 -16.66 23.56 -8.68
C ALA A 5 -17.08 22.12 -9.03
N ALA A 6 -16.59 21.16 -8.25
CA ALA A 6 -17.34 19.92 -7.98
C ALA A 6 -17.52 19.85 -6.47
N ALA A 7 -18.45 20.67 -5.98
CA ALA A 7 -18.92 20.59 -4.60
C ALA A 7 -19.86 19.39 -4.48
N LEU A 8 -19.33 18.22 -4.09
CA LEU A 8 -20.16 17.15 -3.56
C LEU A 8 -20.47 17.48 -2.10
N GLY A 9 -21.62 18.11 -1.88
CA GLY A 9 -22.20 18.26 -0.56
C GLY A 9 -22.69 16.91 -0.05
N ILE A 10 -21.98 16.30 0.90
CA ILE A 10 -22.56 15.36 1.86
C ILE A 10 -22.00 15.71 3.24
N LEU A 11 -22.62 16.72 3.85
CA LEU A 11 -22.53 16.99 5.28
C LEU A 11 -23.62 16.20 6.01
N SER A 12 -23.29 15.77 7.23
CA SER A 12 -24.13 15.13 8.26
C SER A 12 -24.39 13.62 8.06
N GLY A 13 -24.17 12.72 9.01
CA GLY A 13 -23.62 12.81 10.37
C GLY A 13 -23.34 11.38 10.83
N GLY A 14 -22.10 11.11 11.27
CA GLY A 14 -21.67 9.77 11.66
C GLY A 14 -22.01 9.48 13.12
N THR A 15 -22.90 8.52 13.35
CA THR A 15 -22.89 7.73 14.60
C THR A 15 -21.81 6.65 14.49
N PRO A 16 -20.92 6.51 15.48
CA PRO A 16 -19.90 5.47 15.48
C PRO A 16 -20.56 4.12 15.82
N GLY A 17 -20.88 3.33 14.80
CA GLY A 17 -21.42 1.96 14.98
C GLY A 17 -22.51 1.51 14.01
N GLY A 18 -22.80 2.25 12.93
CA GLY A 18 -23.90 1.93 12.01
C GLY A 18 -23.47 1.20 10.74
N THR A 19 -24.28 0.19 10.36
CA THR A 19 -24.36 -0.43 9.03
C THR A 19 -24.03 0.54 7.88
N PRO A 20 -23.30 0.11 6.83
CA PRO A 20 -22.98 0.98 5.71
C PRO A 20 -24.25 1.62 5.13
N ASN A 21 -24.29 2.95 5.11
CA ASN A 21 -25.36 3.74 4.48
C ASN A 21 -25.59 3.26 3.04
N LEU A 22 -26.84 3.27 2.54
CA LEU A 22 -27.17 2.98 1.13
C LEU A 22 -26.25 3.71 0.12
N SER A 23 -25.75 4.91 0.45
CA SER A 23 -24.75 5.63 -0.35
C SER A 23 -23.41 4.89 -0.48
N ALA A 24 -22.92 4.29 0.61
CA ALA A 24 -21.71 3.49 0.62
C ALA A 24 -21.89 2.17 -0.16
N LEU A 25 -23.07 1.54 -0.05
CA LEU A 25 -23.40 0.33 -0.80
C LEU A 25 -23.56 0.58 -2.30
N ASN A 26 -24.14 1.71 -2.69
CA ASN A 26 -24.26 2.09 -4.10
C ASN A 26 -22.89 2.43 -4.71
N LEU A 27 -22.05 3.16 -3.98
CA LEU A 27 -20.68 3.47 -4.38
C LEU A 27 -19.83 2.19 -4.47
N PHE A 28 -20.00 1.27 -3.51
CA PHE A 28 -19.40 -0.06 -3.55
C PHE A 28 -19.85 -0.86 -4.78
N ARG A 29 -21.16 -0.93 -5.07
CA ARG A 29 -21.69 -1.61 -6.27
C ARG A 29 -21.11 -0.99 -7.55
N GLN A 30 -20.92 0.32 -7.57
CA GLN A 30 -20.33 1.06 -8.68
C GLN A 30 -18.83 0.81 -8.82
N ILE A 31 -18.09 0.71 -7.70
CA ILE A 31 -16.70 0.28 -7.67
C ILE A 31 -16.60 -1.14 -8.20
N ASN A 32 -17.30 -2.13 -7.64
CA ASN A 32 -17.26 -3.51 -8.12
C ASN A 32 -17.61 -3.64 -9.62
N LYS A 33 -18.57 -2.85 -10.11
CA LYS A 33 -18.97 -2.89 -11.52
C LYS A 33 -17.94 -2.26 -12.46
N ASN A 34 -17.14 -1.30 -11.99
CA ASN A 34 -16.19 -0.53 -12.81
C ASN A 34 -14.76 -0.55 -12.26
N GLU A 35 -14.44 -1.52 -11.41
CA GLU A 35 -13.23 -1.55 -10.59
C GLU A 35 -11.99 -1.51 -11.47
N VAL A 36 -12.01 -2.33 -12.52
CA VAL A 36 -10.94 -2.41 -13.53
C VAL A 36 -10.67 -1.03 -14.14
N LYS A 37 -11.72 -0.29 -14.51
CA LYS A 37 -11.58 1.06 -15.10
C LYS A 37 -11.08 2.09 -14.09
N LEU A 38 -11.53 2.00 -12.82
CA LEU A 38 -11.06 2.90 -11.77
C LEU A 38 -9.57 2.68 -11.46
N ARG A 39 -9.16 1.41 -11.36
CA ARG A 39 -7.76 1.03 -11.17
C ARG A 39 -6.91 1.42 -12.38
N GLU A 40 -7.42 1.24 -13.60
CA GLU A 40 -6.76 1.66 -14.83
C GLU A 40 -6.59 3.18 -14.89
N ASN A 41 -7.63 3.95 -14.59
CA ASN A 41 -7.55 5.41 -14.50
C ASN A 41 -6.55 5.87 -13.43
N TYR A 42 -6.57 5.22 -12.27
CA TYR A 42 -5.62 5.50 -11.19
C TYR A 42 -4.18 5.20 -11.61
N PHE A 43 -3.95 4.02 -12.19
CA PHE A 43 -2.66 3.63 -12.77
C PHE A 43 -2.18 4.67 -13.79
N ASN A 44 -3.05 5.13 -14.70
CA ASN A 44 -2.71 6.09 -15.74
C ASN A 44 -2.47 7.53 -15.24
N ARG A 45 -2.65 7.82 -13.94
CA ARG A 45 -2.30 9.13 -13.39
C ARG A 45 -0.79 9.39 -13.48
N LYS A 46 -0.44 10.62 -13.81
CA LYS A 46 0.96 11.04 -14.00
C LYS A 46 1.82 10.84 -12.75
N ASP A 47 1.30 11.15 -11.57
CA ASP A 47 2.00 11.00 -10.29
C ASP A 47 2.26 9.53 -9.92
N VAL A 48 1.29 8.65 -10.22
CA VAL A 48 1.42 7.21 -10.01
C VAL A 48 2.48 6.62 -10.94
N GLN A 49 2.39 6.91 -12.25
CA GLN A 49 3.39 6.48 -13.23
C GLN A 49 4.80 6.98 -12.87
N GLN A 50 4.92 8.25 -12.49
CA GLN A 50 6.21 8.83 -12.12
C GLN A 50 6.80 8.17 -10.87
N SER A 51 5.97 7.78 -9.90
CA SER A 51 6.43 7.08 -8.69
C SER A 51 6.99 5.69 -9.03
N ILE A 52 6.29 4.95 -9.89
CA ILE A 52 6.72 3.63 -10.40
C ILE A 52 8.04 3.75 -11.18
N GLU A 53 8.11 4.68 -12.13
CA GLU A 53 9.30 4.89 -12.96
C GLU A 53 10.50 5.34 -12.12
N THR A 54 10.28 6.26 -11.18
CA THR A 54 11.32 6.75 -10.28
C THR A 54 11.89 5.60 -9.44
N PHE A 55 11.01 4.76 -8.86
CA PHE A 55 11.45 3.62 -8.07
C PHE A 55 12.27 2.64 -8.93
N ARG A 56 11.74 2.20 -10.07
CA ARG A 56 12.43 1.27 -11.00
C ARG A 56 13.82 1.79 -11.39
N THR A 57 13.89 3.06 -11.76
CA THR A 57 15.13 3.69 -12.23
C THR A 57 16.17 3.82 -11.12
N LYS A 58 15.75 4.22 -9.91
CA LYS A 58 16.66 4.43 -8.79
C LYS A 58 17.15 3.12 -8.21
N VAL A 59 16.26 2.17 -7.95
CA VAL A 59 16.62 0.91 -7.30
C VAL A 59 17.55 0.06 -8.15
N SER A 60 17.46 0.17 -9.48
CA SER A 60 18.37 -0.50 -10.42
C SER A 60 19.79 0.06 -10.42
N LYS A 61 19.99 1.26 -9.86
CA LYS A 61 21.30 1.93 -9.74
C LYS A 61 21.88 1.83 -8.34
N MET A 62 21.11 1.34 -7.37
CA MET A 62 21.53 1.28 -5.99
C MET A 62 22.44 0.07 -5.75
N GLU A 63 23.51 0.27 -4.99
CA GLU A 63 24.45 -0.81 -4.65
C GLU A 63 24.02 -1.55 -3.39
N ASP A 64 23.39 -0.84 -2.43
CA ASP A 64 23.00 -1.41 -1.15
C ASP A 64 21.67 -0.86 -0.62
N ILE A 65 21.22 -1.44 0.49
CA ILE A 65 19.97 -1.04 1.13
C ILE A 65 20.06 0.34 1.80
N ASP A 66 21.26 0.79 2.13
CA ASP A 66 21.46 2.08 2.80
C ASP A 66 21.21 3.24 1.83
N GLU A 67 21.53 3.08 0.56
CA GLU A 67 21.13 4.01 -0.50
C GLU A 67 19.60 4.08 -0.67
N LEU A 68 18.92 2.93 -0.63
CA LEU A 68 17.46 2.89 -0.69
C LEU A 68 16.82 3.61 0.50
N ILE A 69 17.34 3.38 1.71
CA ILE A 69 16.82 3.98 2.94
C ILE A 69 17.06 5.49 2.96
N LYS A 70 18.18 5.96 2.38
CA LYS A 70 18.47 7.40 2.24
C LYS A 70 17.58 8.06 1.18
N ASP A 71 17.19 7.35 0.13
CA ASP A 71 16.31 7.88 -0.89
C ASP A 71 14.85 7.87 -0.42
N ARG A 72 14.39 9.01 0.10
CA ARG A 72 13.03 9.15 0.65
C ARG A 72 11.92 8.74 -0.34
N LYS A 73 12.11 8.93 -1.65
CA LYS A 73 11.10 8.56 -2.65
C LYS A 73 11.04 7.04 -2.84
N SER A 74 12.18 6.38 -2.99
CA SER A 74 12.23 4.92 -3.09
C SER A 74 11.77 4.24 -1.80
N LEU A 75 12.18 4.77 -0.65
CA LEU A 75 11.72 4.28 0.65
C LEU A 75 10.20 4.45 0.79
N GLN A 76 9.65 5.62 0.44
CA GLN A 76 8.20 5.84 0.48
C GLN A 76 7.47 4.83 -0.41
N PHE A 77 7.91 4.62 -1.65
CA PHE A 77 7.30 3.65 -2.56
C PHE A 77 7.28 2.24 -1.97
N LEU A 78 8.42 1.80 -1.42
CA LEU A 78 8.55 0.50 -0.76
C LEU A 78 7.58 0.40 0.43
N LEU A 79 7.54 1.39 1.31
CA LEU A 79 6.65 1.40 2.48
C LEU A 79 5.18 1.42 2.09
N SER A 80 4.78 2.23 1.10
CA SER A 80 3.41 2.28 0.59
C SER A 80 2.95 0.92 0.06
N SER A 81 3.86 0.11 -0.51
CA SER A 81 3.58 -1.25 -0.98
C SER A 81 3.25 -2.23 0.16
N PHE A 82 3.54 -1.89 1.41
CA PHE A 82 3.23 -2.70 2.59
C PHE A 82 2.34 -1.95 3.60
N ASP A 83 1.72 -0.84 3.22
CA ASP A 83 0.92 0.03 4.09
C ASP A 83 1.67 0.59 5.31
N LEU A 84 2.99 0.75 5.20
CA LEU A 84 3.87 1.22 6.26
C LEU A 84 4.26 2.71 6.12
N ASP A 85 3.42 3.53 5.47
CA ASP A 85 3.72 4.93 5.18
C ASP A 85 4.06 5.77 6.42
N SER A 86 3.45 5.45 7.57
CA SER A 86 3.72 6.11 8.86
C SER A 86 5.17 5.95 9.32
N GLU A 87 5.90 4.97 8.79
CA GLU A 87 7.27 4.65 9.17
C GLU A 87 8.32 5.39 8.35
N ILE A 88 7.91 6.28 7.44
CA ILE A 88 8.84 7.03 6.56
C ILE A 88 9.89 7.84 7.34
N ASN A 89 9.57 8.28 8.56
CA ASN A 89 10.49 9.03 9.42
C ASN A 89 11.35 8.12 10.32
N ASN A 90 11.11 6.80 10.31
CA ASN A 90 11.78 5.83 11.16
C ASN A 90 12.82 5.00 10.39
N ALA A 91 13.67 5.69 9.59
CA ALA A 91 14.65 5.04 8.72
C ALA A 91 15.54 4.00 9.43
N GLY A 92 15.96 4.27 10.67
CA GLY A 92 16.75 3.32 11.47
C GLY A 92 15.99 2.03 11.82
N LYS A 93 14.70 2.15 12.15
CA LYS A 93 13.82 0.98 12.40
C LYS A 93 13.63 0.17 11.13
N ILE A 94 13.35 0.82 10.01
CA ILE A 94 13.20 0.15 8.71
C ILE A 94 14.51 -0.55 8.31
N LYS A 95 15.66 0.08 8.52
CA LYS A 95 16.97 -0.55 8.32
C LYS A 95 17.12 -1.84 9.13
N ALA A 96 16.77 -1.80 10.42
CA ALA A 96 16.85 -2.97 11.29
C ALA A 96 15.90 -4.09 10.85
N ILE A 97 14.68 -3.75 10.40
CA ILE A 97 13.71 -4.71 9.85
C ILE A 97 14.27 -5.38 8.59
N LEU A 98 14.77 -4.59 7.63
CA LEU A 98 15.27 -5.12 6.37
C LEU A 98 16.53 -5.99 6.52
N LYS A 99 17.33 -5.74 7.56
CA LYS A 99 18.50 -6.56 7.93
C LYS A 99 18.17 -7.76 8.82
N SER A 100 16.92 -7.91 9.26
CA SER A 100 16.52 -9.02 10.12
C SER A 100 16.61 -10.35 9.37
N ASP A 101 16.99 -11.41 10.08
CA ASP A 101 16.89 -12.77 9.55
C ASP A 101 15.42 -13.21 9.54
N VAL A 102 14.88 -13.46 8.35
CA VAL A 102 13.46 -13.79 8.18
C VAL A 102 13.15 -15.24 8.57
N ASP A 103 14.16 -16.10 8.67
CA ASP A 103 13.99 -17.50 9.07
C ASP A 103 14.12 -17.69 10.60
N ASP A 104 14.76 -16.75 11.31
CA ASP A 104 14.82 -16.75 12.76
C ASP A 104 13.55 -16.16 13.36
N GLN A 105 12.78 -16.99 14.08
CA GLN A 105 11.56 -16.56 14.78
C GLN A 105 11.82 -15.47 15.82
N ASN A 106 13.04 -15.38 16.35
CA ASN A 106 13.45 -14.37 17.33
C ASN A 106 14.02 -13.09 16.69
N SER A 107 14.04 -12.99 15.37
CA SER A 107 14.56 -11.81 14.68
C SER A 107 13.72 -10.56 14.96
N PHE A 108 14.34 -9.39 14.81
CA PHE A 108 13.68 -8.12 15.12
C PHE A 108 12.37 -7.94 14.33
N ALA A 109 12.37 -8.22 13.03
CA ALA A 109 11.17 -8.15 12.20
C ALA A 109 10.06 -9.11 12.66
N ASN A 110 10.39 -10.34 13.05
CA ASN A 110 9.43 -11.37 13.47
C ASN A 110 8.85 -11.13 14.88
N ARG A 111 9.53 -10.32 15.70
CA ARG A 111 9.08 -9.96 17.06
C ARG A 111 8.20 -8.71 17.12
N LEU A 112 8.03 -7.99 16.01
CA LEU A 112 7.15 -6.84 15.96
C LEU A 112 5.68 -7.30 15.90
N ASN A 113 4.80 -6.62 16.64
CA ASN A 113 3.38 -6.95 16.68
C ASN A 113 2.69 -6.84 15.30
N ASP A 114 3.21 -5.95 14.46
CA ASP A 114 2.68 -5.71 13.12
C ASP A 114 3.37 -6.62 12.10
N LYS A 115 2.62 -7.61 11.60
CA LYS A 115 3.08 -8.63 10.66
C LYS A 115 3.61 -8.05 9.34
N ARG A 116 3.18 -6.84 8.97
CA ARG A 116 3.62 -6.15 7.74
C ARG A 116 5.12 -5.91 7.73
N PHE A 117 5.74 -5.78 8.89
CA PHE A 117 7.21 -5.67 8.99
C PHE A 117 7.92 -6.97 8.62
N ALA A 118 7.41 -8.12 9.09
CA ALA A 118 7.93 -9.42 8.72
C ALA A 118 7.70 -9.70 7.22
N GLU A 119 6.55 -9.29 6.67
CA GLU A 119 6.26 -9.39 5.23
C GLU A 119 7.23 -8.55 4.39
N LEU A 120 7.49 -7.30 4.79
CA LEU A 120 8.46 -6.43 4.13
C LEU A 120 9.87 -7.06 4.17
N ALA A 121 10.33 -7.49 5.35
CA ALA A 121 11.63 -8.13 5.50
C ALA A 121 11.74 -9.40 4.64
N LYS A 122 10.71 -10.23 4.62
CA LYS A 122 10.64 -11.47 3.83
C LYS A 122 10.61 -11.21 2.33
N PHE A 123 9.93 -10.17 1.88
CA PHE A 123 9.90 -9.80 0.47
C PHE A 123 11.27 -9.36 -0.03
N VAL A 124 11.92 -8.44 0.71
CA VAL A 124 13.26 -7.95 0.34
C VAL A 124 14.30 -9.07 0.50
N ASN A 125 14.23 -9.81 1.61
CA ASN A 125 15.13 -10.90 1.97
C ASN A 125 16.61 -10.53 1.76
N LEU A 126 17.02 -9.42 2.38
CA LEU A 126 18.32 -8.80 2.13
C LEU A 126 19.48 -9.76 2.38
N ASN A 127 19.40 -10.59 3.43
CA ASN A 127 20.47 -11.51 3.83
C ASN A 127 20.76 -12.58 2.77
N LYS A 128 19.74 -13.04 2.04
CA LYS A 128 19.89 -14.09 1.02
C LYS A 128 19.91 -13.57 -0.40
N ARG A 129 19.30 -12.41 -0.67
CA ARG A 129 19.05 -11.91 -2.02
C ARG A 129 19.62 -10.51 -2.27
N GLY A 130 20.18 -9.84 -1.28
CA GLY A 130 20.60 -8.45 -1.42
C GLY A 130 19.45 -7.59 -1.97
N LEU A 131 19.74 -6.78 -2.99
CA LEU A 131 18.73 -5.98 -3.70
C LEU A 131 18.04 -6.71 -4.86
N THR A 132 18.38 -7.97 -5.14
CA THR A 132 17.88 -8.71 -6.33
C THR A 132 16.35 -8.79 -6.35
N ASN A 133 15.70 -8.94 -5.20
CA ASN A 133 14.23 -8.96 -5.11
C ASN A 133 13.58 -7.58 -5.36
N LEU A 134 14.34 -6.49 -5.42
CA LEU A 134 13.85 -5.16 -5.76
C LEU A 134 14.14 -4.76 -7.22
N THR A 135 14.99 -5.52 -7.91
CA THR A 135 15.41 -5.24 -9.29
C THR A 135 14.90 -6.28 -10.30
N THR A 136 14.57 -7.50 -9.86
CA THR A 136 14.04 -8.54 -10.74
C THR A 136 12.63 -8.21 -11.21
N ALA A 137 12.36 -8.39 -12.51
CA ALA A 137 11.08 -8.03 -13.13
C ALA A 137 9.84 -8.62 -12.43
N SER A 138 9.86 -9.91 -12.07
CA SER A 138 8.73 -10.57 -11.38
C SER A 138 8.47 -9.98 -10.00
N SER A 139 9.52 -9.74 -9.21
CA SER A 139 9.39 -9.14 -7.89
C SER A 139 8.98 -7.66 -7.99
N GLN A 140 9.53 -6.91 -8.95
CA GLN A 140 9.10 -5.52 -9.20
C GLN A 140 7.62 -5.44 -9.57
N GLN A 141 7.13 -6.37 -10.39
CA GLN A 141 5.71 -6.41 -10.72
C GLN A 141 4.86 -6.64 -9.47
N THR A 142 5.24 -7.63 -8.64
CA THR A 142 4.55 -7.89 -7.37
C THR A 142 4.55 -6.67 -6.45
N LEU A 143 5.66 -5.94 -6.38
CA LEU A 143 5.77 -4.73 -5.57
C LEU A 143 4.89 -3.60 -6.11
N ILE A 144 4.86 -3.41 -7.43
CA ILE A 144 4.03 -2.40 -8.10
C ILE A 144 2.55 -2.72 -7.92
N ASP A 145 2.16 -3.99 -8.03
CA ASP A 145 0.77 -4.42 -7.82
C ASP A 145 0.32 -4.10 -6.39
N LYS A 146 1.17 -4.41 -5.39
CA LYS A 146 0.93 -4.04 -4.00
C LYS A 146 0.86 -2.52 -3.79
N PHE A 147 1.79 -1.76 -4.38
CA PHE A 147 1.78 -0.31 -4.35
C PHE A 147 0.47 0.25 -4.90
N LEU A 148 0.07 -0.18 -6.10
CA LEU A 148 -1.16 0.26 -6.77
C LEU A 148 -2.39 -0.09 -5.94
N GLN A 149 -2.47 -1.31 -5.42
CA GLN A 149 -3.58 -1.72 -4.56
C GLN A 149 -3.73 -0.79 -3.35
N ASN A 150 -2.67 -0.65 -2.58
CA ASN A 150 -2.69 0.07 -1.31
C ASN A 150 -2.93 1.57 -1.51
N THR A 151 -2.29 2.17 -2.52
CA THR A 151 -2.41 3.60 -2.78
C THR A 151 -3.74 3.97 -3.45
N PHE A 152 -4.30 3.07 -4.28
CA PHE A 152 -5.66 3.21 -4.79
C PHE A 152 -6.70 3.14 -3.67
N GLU A 153 -6.60 2.15 -2.77
CA GLU A 153 -7.52 2.03 -1.63
C GLU A 153 -7.49 3.30 -0.76
N LYS A 154 -6.30 3.85 -0.51
CA LYS A 154 -6.13 5.12 0.22
C LYS A 154 -6.71 6.32 -0.51
N ASP A 155 -6.48 6.43 -1.82
CA ASP A 155 -7.01 7.53 -2.64
C ASP A 155 -8.54 7.52 -2.65
N VAL A 156 -9.14 6.36 -2.87
CA VAL A 156 -10.59 6.18 -2.86
C VAL A 156 -11.18 6.42 -1.46
N SER A 157 -10.53 5.91 -0.42
CA SER A 157 -10.94 6.11 0.98
C SER A 157 -10.82 7.57 1.43
N GLY A 158 -9.80 8.29 0.94
CA GLY A 158 -9.62 9.72 1.21
C GLY A 158 -10.69 10.59 0.57
N GLN A 159 -11.23 10.16 -0.58
CA GLN A 159 -12.36 10.83 -1.23
C GLN A 159 -13.69 10.56 -0.53
N ASN A 160 -13.87 9.35 0.05
CA ASN A 160 -15.06 9.02 0.81
C ASN A 160 -14.76 7.99 1.94
N PRO A 161 -14.84 8.40 3.22
CA PRO A 161 -14.47 7.54 4.35
C PRO A 161 -15.40 6.33 4.54
N ASP A 162 -16.62 6.34 3.97
CA ASP A 162 -17.51 5.19 4.04
C ASP A 162 -17.11 4.07 3.08
N ILE A 163 -16.30 4.36 2.05
CA ILE A 163 -15.72 3.34 1.17
C ILE A 163 -14.64 2.54 1.92
N ALA A 164 -13.86 3.21 2.77
CA ALA A 164 -12.84 2.55 3.60
C ALA A 164 -13.46 1.44 4.47
N LYS A 165 -14.63 1.72 5.06
CA LYS A 165 -15.41 0.76 5.86
C LYS A 165 -15.90 -0.42 5.01
N ALA A 166 -16.30 -0.17 3.76
CA ALA A 166 -16.71 -1.22 2.83
C ALA A 166 -15.54 -2.14 2.42
N PHE A 167 -14.37 -1.59 2.09
CA PHE A 167 -13.18 -2.39 1.79
C PHE A 167 -12.72 -3.25 2.99
N HIS A 168 -12.71 -2.65 4.19
CA HIS A 168 -12.38 -3.37 5.42
C HIS A 168 -13.36 -4.51 5.71
N PHE A 169 -14.66 -4.27 5.55
CA PHE A 169 -15.70 -5.30 5.72
C PHE A 169 -15.49 -6.48 4.76
N LEU A 170 -15.21 -6.24 3.48
CA LEU A 170 -15.01 -7.31 2.48
C LEU A 170 -13.77 -8.16 2.75
N ARG A 171 -12.68 -7.53 3.20
CA ARG A 171 -11.45 -8.25 3.59
C ARG A 171 -11.74 -9.24 4.72
N ASN A 172 -12.62 -8.86 5.65
CA ASN A 172 -12.96 -9.66 6.82
C ASN A 172 -14.09 -10.67 6.57
N ILE A 173 -15.01 -10.42 5.62
CA ILE A 173 -16.03 -11.43 5.25
C ILE A 173 -15.35 -12.66 4.63
N ASN A 174 -14.25 -12.49 3.90
CA ASN A 174 -13.51 -13.62 3.33
C ASN A 174 -12.80 -14.46 4.42
N GLU A 175 -12.67 -13.94 5.64
CA GLU A 175 -12.19 -14.70 6.82
C GLU A 175 -13.35 -15.41 7.57
N CYS A 176 -14.58 -14.91 7.50
CA CYS A 176 -15.75 -15.54 8.14
C CYS A 176 -16.37 -16.70 7.35
N VAL A 177 -16.09 -16.85 6.05
CA VAL A 177 -16.65 -17.94 5.23
C VAL A 177 -15.85 -19.26 5.32
N HIS A 178 -14.71 -19.28 6.04
CA HIS A 178 -13.93 -20.49 6.25
C HIS A 178 -14.13 -21.16 7.63
N ASP A 179 -15.06 -20.66 8.45
CA ASP A 179 -15.37 -21.22 9.77
C ASP A 179 -16.89 -21.49 9.93
N SER A 180 -17.49 -22.14 8.94
CA SER A 180 -18.87 -22.67 9.01
C SER A 180 -19.00 -23.99 8.27
#